data_AF-X1FLB2-F1
#
_entry.id   AF-X1FLB2-F1
#
_cell.length_a   1.000
_cell.length_b   1.000
_cell.length_c   1.000
_cell.angle_alpha   90.00
_cell.angle_beta   90.00
_cell.angle_gamma   90.00
#
_symmetry.space_group_name_H-M   'P 1'
#
loop_
_entity.id
_entity.type
_entity.pdbx_description
1 polymer ?
#
loop_
_entity_poly.entity_id
_entity_poly.type
_entity_poly.pdbx_seq_one_letter_code
_entity_poly.pdbx_strand_id
1 'polypeptide(L)'
;MAKYLFFDTNIFLHYQDVEKLKLEQQYGKGIVLVIPRVILGELNKHKDSHKSAKIQKRARSICKKIKAWDESGQVTDSIQFRFVIKTSDPKKYDLNPDFVDDRFLADILEFDAPQEDKILVAADMNMILTAKHLGIITKEIDENF
;
A
#
# COMPACT_ATOMS: atom_id res chain seq x y z
N MET A 1 10.62 -8.58 15.11
CA MET A 1 9.76 -9.12 14.03
C MET A 1 9.49 -7.98 13.06
N ALA A 2 9.42 -8.28 11.77
CA ALA A 2 9.20 -7.25 10.75
C ALA A 2 7.72 -6.89 10.65
N LYS A 3 7.39 -5.63 10.39
CA LYS A 3 6.02 -5.18 10.09
C LYS A 3 5.90 -4.91 8.60
N TYR A 4 4.86 -5.47 7.99
CA TYR A 4 4.59 -5.35 6.56
C TYR A 4 3.47 -4.35 6.35
N LEU A 5 3.84 -3.17 5.84
CA LEU A 5 2.91 -2.09 5.60
C LEU A 5 2.41 -2.16 4.15
N PHE A 6 1.10 -2.12 3.99
CA PHE A 6 0.43 -2.09 2.69
C PHE A 6 -0.30 -0.75 2.57
N PHE A 7 0.16 0.09 1.64
CA PHE A 7 -0.42 1.40 1.44
C PHE A 7 -1.39 1.36 0.27
N ASP A 8 -2.58 1.91 0.47
CA ASP A 8 -3.48 2.22 -0.63
C ASP A 8 -2.87 3.30 -1.54
N THR A 9 -3.24 3.25 -2.82
CA THR A 9 -3.03 4.28 -3.83
C THR A 9 -3.30 5.68 -3.29
N ASN A 10 -4.38 5.90 -2.53
CA ASN A 10 -4.70 7.23 -1.99
C ASN A 10 -3.63 7.78 -1.04
N ILE A 11 -2.95 6.91 -0.28
CA ILE A 11 -1.86 7.31 0.60
C ILE A 11 -0.75 7.97 -0.23
N PHE A 12 -0.37 7.36 -1.36
CA PHE A 12 0.65 7.93 -2.25
C PHE A 12 0.22 9.22 -2.96
N LEU A 13 -1.08 9.37 -3.23
CA LEU A 13 -1.59 10.47 -4.05
C LEU A 13 -1.99 11.70 -3.24
N HIS A 14 -2.43 11.53 -2.00
CA HIS A 14 -3.02 12.60 -1.21
C HIS A 14 -2.15 13.05 -0.04
N TYR A 15 -1.41 12.14 0.58
CA TYR A 15 -0.64 12.40 1.80
C TYR A 15 0.79 12.88 1.50
N GLN A 16 1.53 13.11 2.58
CA GLN A 16 2.95 13.40 2.52
C GLN A 16 3.73 12.24 1.88
N ASP A 17 4.87 12.58 1.31
CA ASP A 17 5.83 11.65 0.76
C ASP A 17 6.21 10.54 1.75
N VAL A 18 6.11 9.28 1.32
CA VAL A 18 6.30 8.11 2.20
C VAL A 18 7.68 8.10 2.85
N GLU A 19 8.70 8.56 2.14
CA GLU A 19 10.07 8.69 2.65
C GLU A 19 10.20 9.67 3.83
N LYS A 20 9.21 10.57 4.02
CA LYS A 20 9.18 11.55 5.11
C LYS A 20 8.28 11.12 6.27
N LEU A 21 7.49 10.08 6.09
CA LEU A 21 6.63 9.57 7.15
C LEU A 21 7.50 8.93 8.24
N LYS A 22 7.22 9.27 9.50
CA LYS A 22 7.95 8.73 10.67
C LYS A 22 7.44 7.33 11.03
N LEU A 23 7.43 6.42 10.06
CA LEU A 23 6.80 5.11 10.19
C LEU A 23 7.37 4.30 11.36
N GLU A 24 8.67 4.38 11.64
CA GLU A 24 9.26 3.66 12.77
C GLU A 24 8.76 4.15 14.15
N GLN A 25 8.34 5.41 14.25
CA GLN A 25 7.75 5.95 15.49
C GLN A 25 6.34 5.42 15.70
N GLN A 26 5.63 5.13 14.60
CA GLN A 26 4.23 4.69 14.63
C GLN A 26 4.08 3.16 14.69
N TYR A 27 4.98 2.44 14.01
CA TYR A 27 4.87 0.99 13.78
C TYR A 27 6.03 0.18 14.36
N GLY A 28 7.06 0.84 14.90
CA GLY A 28 8.28 0.20 15.41
C GLY A 28 9.33 -0.04 14.32
N LYS A 29 10.43 -0.71 14.68
CA LYS A 29 11.55 -0.99 13.77
C LYS A 29 11.29 -2.22 12.90
N GLY A 30 12.05 -2.34 11.81
CA GLY A 30 12.00 -3.50 10.91
C GLY A 30 10.81 -3.46 9.96
N ILE A 31 10.59 -2.29 9.35
CA ILE A 31 9.46 -2.05 8.46
C ILE A 31 9.81 -2.52 7.04
N VAL A 32 8.84 -3.19 6.41
CA VAL A 32 8.85 -3.50 4.99
C VAL A 32 7.62 -2.86 4.35
N LEU A 33 7.83 -1.92 3.42
CA LEU A 33 6.75 -1.42 2.57
C LEU A 33 6.52 -2.42 1.44
N VAL A 34 5.32 -3.01 1.41
CA VAL A 34 4.92 -3.99 0.41
C VAL A 34 3.97 -3.34 -0.59
N ILE A 35 4.33 -3.42 -1.88
CA ILE A 35 3.49 -2.91 -2.98
C ILE A 35 3.04 -4.07 -3.87
N PRO A 36 1.76 -4.46 -3.80
CA PRO A 36 1.19 -5.39 -4.76
C PRO A 36 1.05 -4.77 -6.15
N ARG A 37 1.06 -5.63 -7.18
CA ARG A 37 0.90 -5.23 -8.59
C ARG A 37 -0.38 -4.41 -8.83
N VAL A 38 -1.47 -4.70 -8.11
CA VAL A 38 -2.74 -3.99 -8.26
C VAL A 38 -2.63 -2.49 -7.96
N ILE A 39 -1.91 -2.12 -6.89
CA ILE A 39 -1.66 -0.72 -6.49
C ILE A 39 -0.79 -0.01 -7.54
N LEU A 40 0.27 -0.65 -8.02
CA LEU A 40 1.10 -0.07 -9.07
C LEU A 40 0.32 0.11 -10.39
N GLY A 41 -0.62 -0.78 -10.68
CA GLY A 41 -1.54 -0.67 -11.80
C GLY A 41 -2.43 0.57 -11.69
N GLU A 42 -2.98 0.83 -10.51
CA GLU A 42 -3.81 1.99 -10.24
C GLU A 42 -3.03 3.31 -10.31
N LEU A 43 -1.83 3.35 -9.71
CA LEU A 43 -0.91 4.49 -9.82
C LEU A 43 -0.57 4.81 -11.27
N ASN A 44 -0.34 3.80 -12.12
CA ASN A 44 -0.11 4.02 -13.55
C ASN A 44 -1.34 4.57 -14.27
N LYS A 45 -2.56 4.11 -13.95
CA LYS A 45 -3.78 4.71 -14.50
C LYS A 45 -3.87 6.19 -14.13
N HIS A 46 -3.59 6.54 -12.88
CA HIS A 46 -3.63 7.93 -12.42
C HIS A 46 -2.56 8.80 -13.07
N LYS A 47 -1.36 8.25 -13.29
CA LYS A 47 -0.23 8.90 -13.97
C LYS A 47 -0.59 9.38 -15.38
N ASP A 48 -1.40 8.60 -16.09
CA ASP A 48 -1.71 8.79 -17.51
C ASP A 48 -3.05 9.48 -17.76
N SER A 49 -4.04 9.26 -16.88
CA SER A 49 -5.44 9.63 -17.17
C SER A 49 -6.19 10.37 -16.07
N HIS A 50 -5.59 10.64 -14.89
CA HIS A 50 -6.32 11.33 -13.82
C HIS A 50 -6.69 12.76 -14.21
N LYS A 51 -7.93 13.21 -13.96
CA LYS A 51 -8.42 14.55 -14.36
C LYS A 51 -7.60 15.71 -13.78
N SER A 52 -7.19 15.59 -12.52
CA SER A 52 -6.28 16.55 -11.85
C SER A 52 -4.81 16.36 -12.26
N ALA A 53 -4.22 17.39 -12.89
CA ALA A 53 -2.79 17.42 -13.23
C ALA A 53 -1.87 17.30 -12.01
N LYS A 54 -2.30 17.79 -10.83
CA LYS A 54 -1.56 17.63 -9.56
C LYS A 54 -1.42 16.16 -9.20
N ILE A 55 -2.50 15.39 -9.31
CA ILE A 55 -2.51 13.96 -9.01
C ILE A 55 -1.71 13.18 -10.06
N GLN A 56 -1.83 13.51 -11.36
CA GLN A 56 -0.97 12.92 -12.38
C GLN A 56 0.52 13.13 -12.06
N LYS A 57 0.91 14.34 -11.65
CA LYS A 57 2.31 14.65 -11.28
C LYS A 57 2.76 13.83 -10.07
N ARG A 58 1.91 13.69 -9.05
CA ARG A 58 2.20 12.84 -7.88
C ARG A 58 2.34 11.36 -8.27
N ALA A 59 1.41 10.84 -9.07
CA ALA A 59 1.47 9.48 -9.61
C ALA A 59 2.75 9.23 -10.43
N ARG A 60 3.17 10.18 -11.29
CA ARG A 60 4.46 10.11 -12.02
C ARG A 60 5.65 10.07 -11.08
N SER A 61 5.62 10.89 -10.04
CA SER A 61 6.70 10.95 -9.04
C SER A 61 6.82 9.64 -8.28
N ILE A 62 5.72 9.10 -7.75
CA ILE A 62 5.75 7.86 -6.98
C ILE A 62 6.11 6.65 -7.84
N CYS A 63 5.63 6.54 -9.09
CA CYS A 63 6.07 5.46 -9.98
C CYS A 63 7.59 5.48 -10.23
N LYS A 64 8.20 6.67 -10.33
CA LYS A 64 9.67 6.78 -10.44
C LYS A 64 10.37 6.33 -9.16
N LYS A 65 9.83 6.67 -8.00
CA LYS A 65 10.37 6.25 -6.71
C LYS A 65 10.26 4.75 -6.48
N ILE A 66 9.09 4.16 -6.75
CA ILE A 66 8.89 2.71 -6.66
C ILE A 66 9.92 1.97 -7.51
N LYS A 67 10.21 2.46 -8.72
CA LYS A 67 11.29 1.89 -9.54
C LYS A 67 12.65 1.96 -8.85
N ALA A 68 13.02 3.11 -8.29
CA ALA A 68 14.28 3.28 -7.57
C ALA A 68 14.34 2.41 -6.30
N TRP A 69 13.23 2.27 -5.57
CA TRP A 69 13.13 1.42 -4.39
C TRP A 69 13.23 -0.07 -4.72
N ASP A 70 12.70 -0.49 -5.86
CA ASP A 70 12.85 -1.86 -6.37
C ASP A 70 14.30 -2.16 -6.73
N GLU A 71 15.00 -1.21 -7.38
CA GLU A 71 16.42 -1.32 -7.71
C GLU A 71 17.33 -1.34 -6.47
N SER A 72 16.99 -0.57 -5.43
CA SER A 72 17.79 -0.48 -4.19
C SER A 72 17.40 -1.52 -3.12
N GLY A 73 16.20 -2.09 -3.21
CA GLY A 73 15.58 -2.92 -2.17
C GLY A 73 15.06 -2.13 -0.95
N GLN A 74 15.08 -0.79 -0.97
CA GLN A 74 14.73 0.03 0.18
C GLN A 74 14.05 1.36 -0.19
N VAL A 75 13.10 1.78 0.66
CA VAL A 75 12.43 3.10 0.58
C VAL A 75 13.31 4.17 1.22
N THR A 76 13.86 3.84 2.40
CA THR A 76 14.86 4.63 3.14
C THR A 76 15.86 3.66 3.78
N ASP A 77 16.92 4.14 4.42
CA ASP A 77 17.90 3.27 5.09
C ASP A 77 17.28 2.39 6.20
N SER A 78 16.12 2.74 6.73
CA SER A 78 15.42 1.99 7.78
C SER A 78 14.15 1.25 7.32
N ILE A 79 13.72 1.48 6.07
CA ILE A 79 12.50 0.89 5.51
C ILE A 79 12.84 0.09 4.27
N GLN A 80 12.67 -1.23 4.36
CA GLN A 80 12.86 -2.13 3.23
C GLN A 80 11.68 -2.02 2.26
N PHE A 81 11.93 -2.32 0.98
CA PHE A 81 10.92 -2.32 -0.06
C PHE A 81 10.70 -3.74 -0.61
N ARG A 82 9.44 -4.09 -0.87
CA ARG A 82 9.10 -5.35 -1.53
C ARG A 82 7.97 -5.16 -2.53
N PHE A 83 8.25 -5.44 -3.80
CA PHE A 83 7.22 -5.54 -4.83
C PHE A 83 6.67 -6.96 -4.92
N VAL A 84 5.35 -7.11 -5.08
CA VAL A 84 4.69 -8.42 -5.18
C VAL A 84 3.92 -8.50 -6.51
N ILE A 85 4.38 -9.41 -7.38
CA ILE A 85 3.79 -9.64 -8.70
C ILE A 85 2.59 -10.60 -8.62
N LYS A 86 2.66 -11.60 -7.73
CA LYS A 86 1.62 -12.61 -7.54
C LYS A 86 0.33 -11.92 -7.12
N THR A 87 -0.74 -12.17 -7.86
CA THR A 87 -2.09 -11.74 -7.51
C THR A 87 -2.85 -12.90 -6.87
N SER A 88 -3.64 -12.58 -5.87
CA SER A 88 -4.43 -13.52 -5.08
C SER A 88 -5.83 -13.65 -5.65
N ASP A 89 -6.54 -14.72 -5.29
CA ASP A 89 -7.93 -14.92 -5.71
C ASP A 89 -8.89 -14.34 -4.65
N PRO A 90 -9.57 -13.21 -4.92
CA PRO A 90 -10.43 -12.56 -3.93
C PRO A 90 -11.64 -13.41 -3.56
N LYS A 91 -12.07 -14.30 -4.46
CA LYS A 91 -13.25 -15.15 -4.22
C LYS A 91 -13.05 -16.11 -3.04
N LYS A 92 -11.82 -16.42 -2.65
CA LYS A 92 -11.51 -17.23 -1.46
C LYS A 92 -11.94 -16.58 -0.15
N TYR A 93 -12.18 -15.27 -0.17
CA TYR A 93 -12.49 -14.44 0.99
C TYR A 93 -13.84 -13.73 0.84
N ASP A 94 -14.71 -14.25 -0.03
CA ASP A 94 -16.01 -13.65 -0.37
C ASP A 94 -15.91 -12.20 -0.90
N LEU A 95 -14.77 -11.86 -1.52
CA LEU A 95 -14.51 -10.56 -2.15
C LEU A 95 -14.76 -10.60 -3.66
N ASN A 96 -15.10 -9.44 -4.22
CA ASN A 96 -15.41 -9.28 -5.63
C ASN A 96 -14.12 -9.05 -6.46
N PRO A 97 -13.77 -9.97 -7.38
CA PRO A 97 -12.56 -9.83 -8.20
C PRO A 97 -12.60 -8.67 -9.18
N ASP A 98 -13.75 -8.03 -9.42
CA ASP A 98 -13.86 -6.87 -10.31
C ASP A 98 -13.41 -5.57 -9.62
N PHE A 99 -13.47 -5.52 -8.28
CA PHE A 99 -13.05 -4.35 -7.51
C PHE A 99 -11.53 -4.37 -7.21
N VAL A 100 -10.89 -3.21 -7.36
CA VAL A 100 -9.45 -3.03 -7.13
C VAL A 100 -9.12 -3.27 -5.67
N ASP A 101 -9.89 -2.67 -4.77
CA ASP A 101 -9.71 -2.76 -3.33
C ASP A 101 -9.82 -4.21 -2.85
N ASP A 102 -10.83 -4.93 -3.31
CA ASP A 102 -11.03 -6.35 -2.99
C ASP A 102 -9.86 -7.24 -3.44
N ARG A 103 -9.32 -6.99 -4.63
CA ARG A 103 -8.08 -7.64 -5.08
C ARG A 103 -6.90 -7.30 -4.18
N PHE A 104 -6.78 -6.04 -3.78
CA PHE A 104 -5.71 -5.59 -2.91
C PHE A 104 -5.80 -6.22 -1.51
N LEU A 105 -7.01 -6.30 -0.93
CA LEU A 105 -7.23 -6.97 0.36
C LEU A 105 -6.93 -8.47 0.29
N ALA A 106 -7.28 -9.13 -0.80
CA ALA A 106 -6.90 -10.53 -1.04
C ALA A 106 -5.37 -10.70 -1.12
N ASP A 107 -4.66 -9.78 -1.78
CA ASP A 107 -3.20 -9.75 -1.84
C ASP A 107 -2.55 -9.61 -0.45
N ILE A 108 -3.16 -8.84 0.45
CA ILE A 108 -2.70 -8.73 1.85
C ILE A 108 -2.92 -10.06 2.58
N LEU A 109 -4.09 -10.68 2.44
CA LEU A 109 -4.41 -11.93 3.12
C LEU A 109 -3.49 -13.09 2.69
N GLU A 110 -3.20 -13.23 1.41
CA GLU A 110 -2.30 -14.28 0.91
C GLU A 110 -0.80 -13.93 1.02
N PHE A 111 -0.44 -12.71 1.44
CA PHE A 111 0.96 -12.37 1.63
C PHE A 111 1.61 -13.28 2.68
N ASP A 112 2.82 -13.77 2.39
CA ASP A 112 3.52 -14.73 3.24
C ASP A 112 4.19 -14.04 4.45
N ALA A 113 3.37 -13.75 5.46
CA ALA A 113 3.74 -13.23 6.76
C ALA A 113 2.64 -13.56 7.80
N PRO A 114 2.94 -13.53 9.11
CA PRO A 114 1.93 -13.64 10.16
C PRO A 114 0.86 -12.54 10.02
N GLN A 115 -0.40 -12.88 10.31
CA GLN A 115 -1.52 -11.95 10.15
C GLN A 115 -1.36 -10.70 11.03
N GLU A 116 -0.81 -10.87 12.24
CA GLU A 116 -0.54 -9.80 13.21
C GLU A 116 0.61 -8.84 12.81
N ASP A 117 1.35 -9.19 11.75
CA ASP A 117 2.45 -8.38 11.21
C ASP A 117 2.05 -7.62 9.94
N LYS A 118 0.87 -7.90 9.37
CA LYS A 118 0.33 -7.22 8.19
C LYS A 118 -0.53 -6.04 8.59
N ILE A 119 -0.17 -4.86 8.11
CA ILE A 119 -0.87 -3.62 8.45
C ILE A 119 -1.28 -2.91 7.18
N LEU A 120 -2.59 -2.77 6.97
CA LEU A 120 -3.15 -1.91 5.95
C LEU A 120 -3.12 -0.46 6.44
N VAL A 121 -2.55 0.41 5.62
CA VAL A 121 -2.57 1.86 5.83
C VAL A 121 -3.42 2.48 4.73
N ALA A 122 -4.55 3.05 5.14
CA ALA A 122 -5.64 3.44 4.27
C ALA A 122 -6.34 4.67 4.83
N ALA A 123 -7.01 5.41 3.95
CA ALA A 123 -7.87 6.54 4.30
C ALA A 123 -9.34 6.31 3.91
N ASP A 124 -9.60 5.39 2.97
CA ASP A 124 -10.96 5.08 2.53
C ASP A 124 -11.69 4.21 3.55
N MET A 125 -12.87 4.67 3.96
CA MET A 125 -13.69 4.02 4.99
C MET A 125 -14.19 2.64 4.55
N ASN A 126 -14.57 2.45 3.28
CA ASN A 126 -15.05 1.16 2.79
C ASN A 126 -13.94 0.12 2.88
N MET A 127 -12.76 0.45 2.35
CA MET A 127 -11.59 -0.43 2.42
C MET A 127 -11.17 -0.72 3.88
N ILE A 128 -11.17 0.27 4.77
CA ILE A 128 -10.86 0.06 6.20
C ILE A 128 -11.86 -0.89 6.85
N LEU A 129 -13.16 -0.68 6.62
CA LEU A 129 -14.20 -1.53 7.20
C LEU A 129 -14.10 -2.96 6.68
N THR A 130 -13.96 -3.16 5.37
CA THR A 130 -13.80 -4.49 4.77
C THR A 130 -12.55 -5.20 5.31
N ALA A 131 -11.41 -4.50 5.37
CA ALA A 131 -10.17 -5.05 5.94
C ALA A 131 -10.34 -5.51 7.39
N LYS A 132 -11.03 -4.72 8.24
CA LYS A 132 -11.32 -5.10 9.62
C LYS A 132 -12.17 -6.37 9.71
N HIS A 133 -13.19 -6.53 8.86
CA HIS A 133 -14.03 -7.74 8.83
C HIS A 133 -13.25 -8.98 8.39
N LEU A 134 -12.21 -8.81 7.58
CA LEU A 134 -11.28 -9.86 7.15
C LEU A 134 -10.17 -10.14 8.17
N GLY A 135 -10.14 -9.44 9.31
CA GLY A 135 -9.11 -9.60 10.34
C GLY A 135 -7.75 -9.01 9.96
N ILE A 136 -7.69 -8.07 9.02
CA ILE A 136 -6.47 -7.30 8.71
C ILE A 136 -6.36 -6.15 9.71
N ILE A 137 -5.17 -5.94 10.27
CA ILE A 137 -4.90 -4.77 11.12
C ILE A 137 -4.89 -3.52 10.24
N THR A 138 -5.74 -2.56 10.56
CA THR A 138 -5.82 -1.28 9.83
C THR A 138 -5.28 -0.13 10.68
N LYS A 139 -4.56 0.79 10.05
CA LYS A 139 -4.13 2.05 10.67
C LYS A 139 -4.41 3.21 9.72
N GLU A 140 -4.91 4.29 10.27
CA GLU A 140 -5.09 5.55 9.56
C GLU A 140 -3.77 6.34 9.61
N ILE A 141 -3.49 7.11 8.55
CA ILE A 141 -2.47 8.15 8.63
C ILE A 141 -3.13 9.38 9.26
N ASP A 142 -2.63 9.76 10.44
CA ASP A 142 -3.03 10.99 11.11
C ASP A 142 -2.72 12.18 10.18
N GLU A 143 -3.71 13.05 9.98
CA GLU A 143 -3.62 14.20 9.06
C GLU A 143 -2.52 15.20 9.45
N ASN A 144 -1.99 15.09 10.67
CA ASN A 144 -0.92 15.94 11.21
C ASN A 144 0.51 15.53 10.82
N PHE A 145 0.69 14.65 9.82
CA PHE A 145 2.01 14.20 9.34
C PHE A 145 2.41 14.73 7.94
#